data_AF-A0A2N2TMU6-F1
#
_entry.id   AF-A0A2N2TMU6-F1
#
_cell.length_a   1.000
_cell.length_b   1.000
_cell.length_c   1.000
_cell.angle_alpha   90.00
_cell.angle_beta   90.00
_cell.angle_gamma   90.00
#
_symmetry.space_group_name_H-M   'P 1'
#
loop_
_entity.id
_entity.type
_entity.pdbx_description
1 polymer ?
#
loop_
_entity_poly.entity_id
_entity_poly.type
_entity_poly.pdbx_seq_one_letter_code
_entity_poly.pdbx_strand_id
1 'polypeptide(L)'
;MIARLRHWLHRRRHPLRYAHLDQLLRTQALHRDKLLAKQQRDLADIVRFAAAHTPYYAETLAHFLQDGRFDPGTLPILRKDDVIRRLDDLLADTADRSQAKLGHTGGSTGKPLAFWYDDAKHELMRAGMMRSYMLSGWRPGQKILNFWGARQDVVPGGVFGAQLGDAIAAE
;
A
#
# COMPACT_ATOMS: atom_id res chain seq x y z
N MET A 1 8.45 1.78 -30.21
CA MET A 1 7.21 2.56 -30.47
C MET A 1 6.05 2.11 -29.58
N ILE A 2 5.73 0.81 -29.55
CA ILE A 2 4.60 0.25 -28.78
C ILE A 2 4.72 0.47 -27.26
N ALA A 3 5.90 0.26 -26.66
CA ALA A 3 6.07 0.43 -25.20
C ALA A 3 5.87 1.88 -24.73
N ARG A 4 6.31 2.87 -25.52
CA ARG A 4 6.09 4.30 -25.21
C ARG A 4 4.61 4.67 -25.26
N LEU A 5 3.88 4.16 -26.25
CA LEU A 5 2.44 4.35 -26.35
C LEU A 5 1.70 3.69 -25.17
N ARG A 6 2.06 2.46 -24.81
CA ARG A 6 1.51 1.77 -23.63
C ARG A 6 1.78 2.53 -22.34
N HIS A 7 3.00 3.02 -22.13
CA HIS A 7 3.33 3.86 -20.99
C HIS A 7 2.46 5.11 -20.95
N TRP A 8 2.35 5.85 -22.05
CA TRP A 8 1.52 7.05 -22.12
C TRP A 8 0.04 6.76 -21.79
N LEU A 9 -0.53 5.71 -22.39
CA LEU A 9 -1.91 5.28 -22.10
C LEU A 9 -2.07 4.86 -20.64
N HIS A 10 -1.14 4.08 -20.10
CA HIS A 10 -1.18 3.61 -18.71
C HIS A 10 -1.11 4.78 -17.72
N ARG A 11 -0.23 5.76 -17.98
CA ARG A 11 -0.10 6.96 -17.16
C ARG A 11 -1.36 7.82 -17.18
N ARG A 12 -2.04 7.92 -18.32
CA ARG A 12 -3.33 8.60 -18.42
C ARG A 12 -4.45 7.87 -17.68
N ARG A 13 -4.42 6.54 -17.67
CA ARG A 13 -5.43 5.70 -16.98
C ARG A 13 -5.24 5.66 -15.46
N HIS A 14 -3.99 5.68 -14.97
CA HIS A 14 -3.66 5.57 -13.54
C HIS A 14 -2.85 6.78 -13.04
N PRO A 15 -3.41 8.00 -13.08
CA PRO A 15 -2.66 9.21 -12.72
C PRO A 15 -2.12 9.17 -11.29
N LEU A 16 -2.90 8.65 -10.33
CA LEU A 16 -2.50 8.54 -8.93
C LEU A 16 -1.29 7.60 -8.73
N ARG A 17 -1.27 6.46 -9.43
CA ARG A 17 -0.13 5.51 -9.42
C ARG A 17 1.17 6.20 -9.83
N TYR A 18 1.15 6.94 -10.93
CA TYR A 18 2.34 7.61 -11.43
C TYR A 18 2.75 8.80 -10.55
N ALA A 19 1.80 9.50 -9.93
CA ALA A 19 2.12 10.52 -8.93
C ALA A 19 2.88 9.91 -7.74
N HIS A 20 2.41 8.76 -7.22
CA HIS A 20 3.11 8.01 -6.19
C HIS A 20 4.48 7.49 -6.66
N LEU A 21 4.58 6.96 -7.88
CA LEU A 21 5.85 6.49 -8.44
C LEU A 21 6.87 7.63 -8.52
N ASP A 22 6.47 8.80 -9.02
CA ASP A 22 7.33 9.99 -9.11
C ASP A 22 7.80 10.45 -7.72
N GLN A 23 6.96 10.33 -6.69
CA GLN A 23 7.34 10.63 -5.30
C GLN A 23 8.31 9.57 -4.73
N LEU A 24 8.07 8.30 -5.00
CA LEU A 24 8.92 7.19 -4.55
C LEU A 24 10.32 7.28 -5.17
N LEU A 25 10.42 7.58 -6.47
CA LEU A 25 11.70 7.77 -7.17
C LEU A 25 12.47 8.98 -6.61
N ARG A 26 11.79 10.08 -6.31
CA ARG A 26 12.39 11.24 -5.63
C ARG A 26 12.92 10.89 -4.25
N THR A 27 12.16 10.10 -3.48
CA THR A 27 12.56 9.65 -2.14
C THR A 27 13.76 8.70 -2.19
N GLN A 28 13.81 7.82 -3.19
CA GLN A 28 14.92 6.86 -3.39
C GLN A 28 16.26 7.56 -3.67
N ALA A 29 16.24 8.77 -4.24
CA ALA A 29 17.43 9.56 -4.53
C ALA A 29 17.90 10.44 -3.36
N LEU A 30 17.21 10.43 -2.21
CA LEU A 30 17.59 11.25 -1.07
C LEU A 30 18.87 10.75 -0.40
N HIS A 31 19.71 11.68 0.04
CA HIS A 31 20.77 11.38 0.99
C HIS A 31 20.19 10.92 2.33
N ARG A 32 20.95 10.07 3.03
CA ARG A 32 20.57 9.44 4.30
C ARG A 32 19.94 10.41 5.30
N ASP A 33 20.55 11.57 5.54
CA ASP A 33 20.06 12.51 6.54
C ASP A 33 18.68 13.09 6.18
N LYS A 34 18.47 13.37 4.89
CA LYS A 34 17.17 13.85 4.38
C LYS A 34 16.12 12.74 4.41
N LEU A 35 16.52 11.50 4.14
CA LEU A 35 15.65 10.33 4.24
C LEU A 35 15.20 10.10 5.68
N LEU A 36 16.12 10.12 6.65
CA LEU A 36 15.82 9.97 8.08
C LEU A 36 14.89 11.08 8.58
N ALA A 37 15.16 12.33 8.22
CA ALA A 37 14.29 13.46 8.57
C ALA A 37 12.90 13.34 7.93
N LYS A 38 12.79 12.76 6.74
CA LYS A 38 11.49 12.45 6.13
C LYS A 38 10.78 11.32 6.88
N GLN A 39 11.45 10.21 7.18
CA GLN A 39 10.85 9.08 7.90
C GLN A 39 10.32 9.48 9.28
N GLN A 40 11.06 10.31 10.02
CA GLN A 40 10.61 10.81 11.32
C GLN A 40 9.34 11.64 11.21
N ARG A 41 9.26 12.54 10.22
CA ARG A 41 8.06 13.36 9.97
C ARG A 41 6.87 12.49 9.55
N ASP A 42 7.06 11.64 8.55
CA ASP A 42 6.00 10.75 8.05
C ASP A 42 5.48 9.83 9.16
N LEU A 43 6.37 9.28 10.00
CA LEU A 43 5.98 8.44 11.13
C LEU A 43 5.17 9.23 12.17
N ALA A 44 5.61 10.45 12.50
CA ALA A 44 4.89 11.32 13.41
C ALA A 44 3.49 11.66 12.87
N ASP A 45 3.37 11.92 11.57
CA ASP A 45 2.09 12.18 10.90
C ASP A 45 1.16 10.96 10.95
N ILE A 46 1.69 9.75 10.64
CA ILE A 46 0.94 8.49 10.71
C ILE A 46 0.43 8.22 12.13
N VAL A 47 1.28 8.37 13.14
CA VAL A 47 0.94 8.09 14.54
C VAL A 47 -0.11 9.08 15.05
N ARG A 48 0.05 10.38 14.76
CA ARG A 48 -0.96 11.38 15.14
C ARG A 48 -2.30 11.12 14.44
N PHE A 49 -2.27 10.82 13.15
CA PHE A 49 -3.49 10.49 12.41
C PHE A 49 -4.18 9.26 13.00
N ALA A 50 -3.44 8.17 13.22
CA ALA A 50 -3.96 6.94 13.78
C ALA A 50 -4.61 7.16 15.15
N ALA A 51 -3.92 7.85 16.06
CA ALA A 51 -4.46 8.14 17.39
C ALA A 51 -5.70 9.04 17.36
N ALA A 52 -5.80 9.96 16.40
CA ALA A 52 -6.92 10.88 16.30
C ALA A 52 -8.16 10.25 15.62
N HIS A 53 -7.95 9.33 14.68
CA HIS A 53 -9.01 8.89 13.76
C HIS A 53 -9.37 7.41 13.87
N THR A 54 -8.65 6.61 14.66
CA THR A 54 -8.85 5.17 14.74
C THR A 54 -9.11 4.74 16.18
N PRO A 55 -10.29 4.16 16.52
CA PRO A 55 -10.64 3.81 17.90
C PRO A 55 -9.58 2.99 18.64
N TYR A 56 -9.00 1.97 17.99
CA TYR A 56 -7.94 1.15 18.57
C TYR A 56 -6.70 1.96 18.96
N TYR A 57 -6.29 2.91 18.11
CA TYR A 57 -5.09 3.72 18.36
C TYR A 57 -5.36 4.91 19.27
N ALA A 58 -6.58 5.44 19.30
CA ALA A 58 -7.00 6.41 20.31
C ALA A 58 -6.85 5.81 21.72
N GLU A 59 -7.19 4.53 21.90
CA GLU A 59 -7.00 3.79 23.15
C GLU A 59 -5.52 3.48 23.43
N THR A 60 -4.82 2.86 22.47
CA THR A 60 -3.49 2.28 22.69
C THR A 60 -2.34 3.28 22.62
N LEU A 61 -2.52 4.42 21.93
CA LEU A 61 -1.49 5.44 21.77
C LEU A 61 -1.69 6.66 22.68
N ALA A 62 -2.84 6.80 23.36
CA ALA A 62 -3.18 7.99 24.15
C ALA A 62 -2.07 8.41 25.13
N HIS A 63 -1.50 7.43 25.84
CA HIS A 63 -0.46 7.67 26.84
C HIS A 63 0.89 8.06 26.23
N PHE A 64 1.17 7.64 24.99
CA PHE A 64 2.45 7.89 24.33
C PHE A 64 2.52 9.25 23.63
N LEU A 65 1.39 9.95 23.48
CA LEU A 65 1.28 11.16 22.66
C LEU A 65 1.02 12.45 23.45
N GLN A 66 1.05 12.41 24.78
CA GLN A 66 0.66 13.54 25.63
C GLN A 66 1.48 14.83 25.38
N ASP A 67 2.76 14.71 25.04
CA ASP A 67 3.65 15.86 24.80
C ASP A 67 3.92 16.13 23.29
N GLY A 68 3.18 15.48 22.40
CA GLY A 68 3.35 15.61 20.94
C GLY A 68 4.68 15.05 20.39
N ARG A 69 5.54 14.51 21.25
CA ARG A 69 6.78 13.80 20.93
C ARG A 69 6.68 12.39 21.47
N PHE A 70 7.09 11.42 20.65
CA PHE A 70 7.17 10.02 21.06
C PHE A 70 8.47 9.42 20.52
N ASP A 71 9.02 8.44 21.24
CA ASP A 71 10.08 7.59 20.72
C ASP A 71 9.43 6.45 19.90
N PRO A 72 9.78 6.28 18.61
CA PRO A 72 9.31 5.16 17.82
C PRO A 72 9.54 3.79 18.48
N GLY A 73 10.61 3.66 19.27
CA GLY A 73 10.94 2.43 19.99
C GLY A 73 9.99 2.10 21.14
N THR A 74 9.21 3.06 21.63
CA THR A 74 8.28 2.86 22.74
C THR A 74 6.85 2.55 22.29
N LEU A 75 6.55 2.67 21.00
CA LEU A 75 5.21 2.42 20.48
C LEU A 75 4.83 0.93 20.66
N PRO A 76 3.58 0.65 21.07
CA PRO A 76 3.12 -0.72 21.24
C PRO A 76 3.07 -1.46 19.90
N ILE A 77 3.41 -2.75 19.92
CA ILE A 77 3.35 -3.62 18.74
C ILE A 77 1.91 -4.12 18.57
N LEU A 78 1.27 -3.79 17.43
CA LEU A 78 -0.01 -4.35 17.02
C LEU A 78 0.13 -5.87 16.78
N ARG A 79 -0.60 -6.69 17.52
CA ARG A 79 -0.57 -8.15 17.38
C ARG A 79 -1.62 -8.65 16.40
N LYS A 80 -1.36 -9.79 15.77
CA LYS A 80 -2.30 -10.43 14.84
C LYS A 80 -3.68 -10.69 15.46
N ASP A 81 -3.70 -11.13 16.71
CA ASP A 81 -4.96 -11.41 17.43
C ASP A 81 -5.77 -10.13 17.68
N ASP A 82 -5.12 -9.00 17.92
CA ASP A 82 -5.79 -7.71 18.06
C ASP A 82 -6.44 -7.30 16.75
N VAL A 83 -5.73 -7.46 15.62
CA VAL A 83 -6.30 -7.19 14.29
C VAL A 83 -7.54 -8.04 14.01
N ILE A 84 -7.53 -9.31 14.42
CA ILE A 84 -8.69 -10.20 14.24
C ILE A 84 -9.87 -9.76 15.11
N ARG A 85 -9.62 -9.41 16.38
CA ARG A 85 -10.68 -9.08 17.35
C ARG A 85 -11.21 -7.66 17.23
N ARG A 86 -10.38 -6.73 16.75
CA ARG A 86 -10.61 -5.28 16.73
C ARG A 86 -10.54 -4.71 15.31
N LEU A 87 -10.89 -5.51 14.30
CA LEU A 87 -10.76 -5.13 12.88
C LEU A 87 -11.49 -3.82 12.54
N ASP A 88 -12.73 -3.66 13.01
CA ASP A 88 -13.53 -2.46 12.73
C ASP A 88 -12.98 -1.22 13.45
N ASP A 89 -12.38 -1.42 14.61
CA ASP A 89 -11.72 -0.37 15.41
C ASP A 89 -10.40 0.09 14.80
N LEU A 90 -9.88 -0.64 13.80
CA LEU A 90 -8.70 -0.27 13.02
C LEU A 90 -9.05 0.55 11.76
N LEU A 91 -10.33 0.73 11.44
CA LEU A 91 -10.75 1.60 10.36
C LEU A 91 -10.86 3.05 10.86
N ALA A 92 -10.24 3.98 10.13
CA ALA A 92 -10.34 5.39 10.45
C ALA A 92 -11.79 5.89 10.31
N ASP A 93 -12.25 6.76 11.21
CA ASP A 93 -13.57 7.38 11.17
C ASP A 93 -13.78 8.29 9.95
N THR A 94 -12.70 8.84 9.41
CA THR A 94 -12.67 9.60 8.16
C THR A 94 -12.72 8.73 6.90
N ALA A 95 -12.67 7.40 7.01
CA ALA A 95 -12.67 6.52 5.85
C ALA A 95 -14.04 6.50 5.16
N ASP A 96 -14.05 6.62 3.84
CA ASP A 96 -15.24 6.35 3.05
C ASP A 96 -15.52 4.85 3.03
N ARG A 97 -16.52 4.43 3.82
CA ARG A 97 -16.93 3.03 3.93
C ARG A 97 -17.40 2.43 2.61
N SER A 98 -17.82 3.23 1.63
CA SER A 98 -18.19 2.73 0.30
C SER A 98 -16.97 2.33 -0.55
N GLN A 99 -15.79 2.87 -0.22
CA GLN A 99 -14.52 2.60 -0.92
C GLN A 99 -13.57 1.71 -0.10
N ALA A 100 -13.81 1.57 1.20
CA ALA A 100 -13.07 0.66 2.07
C ALA A 100 -13.42 -0.80 1.76
N LYS A 101 -12.50 -1.50 1.09
CA LYS A 101 -12.60 -2.91 0.73
C LYS A 101 -11.95 -3.77 1.79
N LEU A 102 -12.51 -4.95 2.00
CA LEU A 102 -11.92 -5.95 2.88
C LEU A 102 -10.96 -6.84 2.09
N GLY A 103 -9.70 -6.86 2.50
CA GLY A 103 -8.64 -7.71 1.95
C GLY A 103 -8.34 -8.85 2.90
N HIS A 104 -7.82 -9.95 2.35
CA HIS A 104 -7.40 -11.11 3.12
C HIS A 104 -5.96 -11.48 2.76
N THR A 105 -5.13 -11.76 3.77
CA THR A 105 -3.78 -12.27 3.53
C THR A 105 -3.83 -13.70 3.02
N GLY A 106 -3.06 -14.03 1.99
CA GLY A 106 -2.76 -15.43 1.65
C GLY A 106 -1.83 -16.04 2.71
N GLY A 107 -2.14 -17.25 3.20
CA GLY A 107 -1.33 -17.90 4.22
C GLY A 107 -1.37 -19.42 4.13
N SER A 108 -0.19 -20.03 4.18
CA SER A 108 0.02 -21.50 4.23
C SER A 108 -0.60 -22.18 5.45
N THR A 109 -0.98 -21.41 6.48
CA THR A 109 -1.56 -21.88 7.75
C THR A 109 -3.10 -21.87 7.79
N GLY A 110 -3.76 -21.51 6.68
CA GLY A 110 -5.20 -21.67 6.49
C GLY A 110 -6.11 -20.63 7.18
N LYS A 111 -5.57 -19.72 8.00
CA LYS A 111 -6.35 -18.63 8.63
C LYS A 111 -5.98 -17.26 8.04
N PRO A 112 -6.71 -16.79 7.01
CA PRO A 112 -6.47 -15.48 6.40
C PRO A 112 -6.74 -14.37 7.41
N LEU A 113 -5.83 -13.39 7.47
CA LEU A 113 -6.03 -12.16 8.24
C LEU A 113 -6.78 -11.15 7.37
N ALA A 114 -7.89 -10.64 7.88
CA ALA A 114 -8.67 -9.61 7.21
C ALA A 114 -8.08 -8.22 7.52
N PHE A 115 -8.12 -7.30 6.56
CA PHE A 115 -7.70 -5.90 6.73
C PHE A 115 -8.44 -4.97 5.77
N TRP A 116 -8.69 -3.73 6.19
CA TRP A 116 -9.28 -2.71 5.33
C TRP A 116 -8.24 -2.07 4.39
N TYR A 117 -8.66 -1.75 3.17
CA TYR A 117 -7.86 -0.96 2.24
C TYR A 117 -8.76 -0.20 1.26
N ASP A 118 -8.25 0.89 0.71
CA ASP A 118 -8.92 1.67 -0.34
C ASP A 118 -8.10 1.66 -1.65
N ASP A 119 -8.65 2.31 -2.67
CA ASP A 119 -8.02 2.41 -3.97
C ASP A 119 -6.75 3.27 -3.94
N ALA A 120 -6.68 4.29 -3.07
CA ALA A 120 -5.48 5.11 -2.90
C ALA A 120 -4.29 4.29 -2.40
N LYS A 121 -4.49 3.47 -1.35
CA LYS A 121 -3.51 2.48 -0.90
C LYS A 121 -3.13 1.53 -2.03
N HIS A 122 -4.11 1.02 -2.78
CA HIS A 122 -3.84 0.07 -3.86
C HIS A 122 -2.96 0.68 -4.96
N GLU A 123 -3.22 1.93 -5.36
CA GLU A 123 -2.38 2.63 -6.35
C GLU A 123 -0.97 2.92 -5.82
N LEU A 124 -0.81 3.26 -4.54
CA LEU A 124 0.51 3.39 -3.90
C LEU A 124 1.27 2.05 -3.89
N MET A 125 0.59 0.95 -3.58
CA MET A 125 1.17 -0.40 -3.61
C MET A 125 1.67 -0.75 -5.02
N ARG A 126 0.85 -0.52 -6.05
CA ARG A 126 1.25 -0.76 -7.45
C ARG A 126 2.43 0.11 -7.87
N ALA A 127 2.46 1.38 -7.47
CA ALA A 127 3.61 2.26 -7.69
C ALA A 127 4.90 1.73 -7.01
N GLY A 128 4.78 1.19 -5.80
CA GLY A 128 5.86 0.51 -5.09
C GLY A 128 6.39 -0.70 -5.85
N MET A 129 5.50 -1.54 -6.40
CA MET A 129 5.88 -2.68 -7.25
C MET A 129 6.60 -2.22 -8.52
N MET A 130 6.06 -1.21 -9.22
CA MET A 130 6.71 -0.63 -10.41
C MET A 130 8.13 -0.16 -10.10
N ARG A 131 8.32 0.56 -8.98
CA ARG A 131 9.66 1.01 -8.53
C ARG A 131 10.61 -0.18 -8.36
N SER A 132 10.16 -1.24 -7.69
CA SER A 132 10.98 -2.45 -7.46
C SER A 132 11.33 -3.15 -8.77
N TYR A 133 10.39 -3.31 -9.70
CA TYR A 133 10.68 -3.89 -11.02
C TYR A 133 11.65 -3.03 -11.83
N MET A 134 11.61 -1.70 -11.69
CA MET A 134 12.57 -0.84 -12.39
C MET A 134 14.03 -1.11 -12.00
N LEU A 135 14.28 -1.68 -10.81
CA LEU A 135 15.60 -2.10 -10.36
C LEU A 135 16.17 -3.28 -11.17
N SER A 136 15.32 -4.11 -11.80
CA SER A 136 15.76 -5.19 -12.69
C SER A 136 15.93 -4.75 -14.15
N GLY A 137 15.78 -3.46 -14.44
CA GLY A 137 15.83 -2.92 -15.80
C GLY A 137 14.47 -2.83 -16.50
N TRP A 138 13.40 -3.35 -15.89
CA TRP A 138 12.04 -3.17 -16.43
C TRP A 138 11.67 -1.68 -16.50
N ARG A 139 10.85 -1.31 -17.48
CA ARG A 139 10.35 0.06 -17.66
C ARG A 139 8.85 0.04 -17.91
N PRO A 140 8.08 1.02 -17.38
CA PRO A 140 6.66 1.14 -17.66
C PRO A 140 6.34 1.03 -19.16
N GLY A 141 5.33 0.23 -19.49
CA GLY A 141 4.94 -0.08 -20.87
C GLY A 141 5.62 -1.32 -21.48
N GLN A 142 6.65 -1.89 -20.83
CA GLN A 142 7.16 -3.22 -21.15
C GLN A 142 6.24 -4.32 -20.58
N LYS A 143 6.24 -5.49 -21.21
CA LYS A 143 5.42 -6.63 -20.76
C LYS A 143 6.04 -7.31 -19.54
N ILE A 144 5.19 -7.80 -18.64
CA ILE A 144 5.56 -8.69 -17.53
C ILE A 144 4.87 -10.03 -17.76
N LEU A 145 5.58 -11.12 -17.51
CA LEU A 145 5.02 -12.46 -17.42
C LEU A 145 5.20 -12.94 -15.98
N ASN A 146 4.09 -13.15 -15.27
CA ASN A 146 4.09 -13.66 -13.90
C ASN A 146 3.99 -15.20 -13.93
N PHE A 147 4.95 -15.88 -13.32
CA PHE A 147 4.85 -17.31 -13.03
C PHE A 147 4.21 -17.47 -11.64
N TRP A 148 3.02 -18.06 -11.56
CA TRP A 148 2.22 -18.05 -10.33
C TRP A 148 1.62 -19.42 -10.01
N GLY A 149 1.76 -19.85 -8.75
CA GLY A 149 1.37 -21.19 -8.29
C GLY A 149 -0.01 -21.27 -7.63
N ALA A 150 -0.66 -20.14 -7.32
CA ALA A 150 -1.98 -20.15 -6.66
C ALA A 150 -3.09 -20.21 -7.71
N ARG A 151 -3.72 -21.39 -7.85
CA ARG A 151 -4.80 -21.64 -8.83
C ARG A 151 -5.95 -20.64 -8.73
N GLN A 152 -6.31 -20.22 -7.51
CA GLN A 152 -7.36 -19.24 -7.24
C GLN A 152 -7.08 -17.85 -7.84
N ASP A 153 -5.81 -17.52 -8.11
CA ASP A 153 -5.45 -16.21 -8.65
C ASP A 153 -5.43 -16.21 -10.19
N VAL A 154 -5.41 -17.38 -10.84
CA VAL A 154 -5.33 -17.52 -12.30
C VAL A 154 -6.66 -17.91 -12.96
N VAL A 155 -7.72 -18.12 -12.18
CA VAL A 155 -9.08 -18.37 -12.69
C VAL A 155 -9.76 -17.06 -13.12
N PRO A 156 -10.81 -17.10 -13.96
CA PRO A 156 -11.63 -15.92 -14.25
C PRO A 156 -12.15 -15.27 -12.96
N GLY A 157 -11.89 -13.97 -12.78
CA GLY A 157 -12.18 -13.23 -11.55
C GLY A 157 -11.08 -13.26 -10.48
N GLY A 158 -10.03 -14.06 -10.68
CA GLY A 158 -8.80 -14.02 -9.88
C GLY A 158 -7.91 -12.82 -10.24
N VAL A 159 -6.83 -12.64 -9.47
CA VAL A 159 -5.89 -11.51 -9.60
C VAL A 159 -5.28 -11.39 -11.00
N PHE A 160 -5.06 -12.52 -11.68
CA PHE A 160 -4.54 -12.62 -13.05
C PHE A 160 -5.58 -13.12 -14.05
N GLY A 161 -6.87 -13.15 -13.67
CA GLY A 161 -7.94 -13.46 -14.61
C GLY A 161 -7.97 -12.42 -15.72
N ALA A 162 -8.11 -12.86 -16.98
CA ALA A 162 -7.98 -11.98 -18.14
C ALA A 162 -8.87 -10.73 -18.04
N GLN A 163 -8.26 -9.55 -17.98
CA GLN A 163 -8.97 -8.26 -18.02
C GLN A 163 -8.59 -7.49 -19.29
N LEU A 164 -9.55 -6.73 -19.85
CA LEU A 164 -9.29 -5.82 -20.97
C LEU A 164 -8.15 -4.81 -20.68
N GLY A 165 -7.84 -4.56 -19.40
CA GLY A 165 -6.73 -3.71 -18.96
C GLY A 165 -5.34 -4.27 -19.29
N ASP A 166 -5.20 -5.59 -19.39
CA ASP A 166 -3.91 -6.29 -19.55
C ASP A 166 -3.26 -6.01 -20.91
N ALA A 167 -4.07 -5.57 -21.89
CA ALA A 167 -3.59 -5.16 -23.21
C ALA A 167 -2.83 -3.81 -23.19
N ILE A 168 -3.14 -2.95 -22.20
CA ILE A 168 -2.61 -1.58 -22.07
C ILE A 168 -1.48 -1.53 -21.06
N ALA A 169 -1.53 -2.35 -20.00
CA ALA A 169 -0.45 -2.54 -19.05
C ALA A 169 -0.43 -4.00 -18.58
N ALA A 170 0.69 -4.67 -18.80
CA ALA A 170 0.91 -5.99 -18.25
C ALA A 170 1.44 -5.81 -16.82
N GLU A 171 0.53 -5.56 -15.88
CA GLU A 171 0.77 -5.63 -14.44
C GLU A 171 -0.07 -6.74 -13.82
#